data_AF-D4E2Y7-F1
#
_entry.id   AF-D4E2Y7-F1
#
_cell.length_a   1.000
_cell.length_b   1.000
_cell.length_c   1.000
_cell.angle_alpha   90.00
_cell.angle_beta   90.00
_cell.angle_gamma   90.00
#
_symmetry.space_group_name_H-M   'P 1'
#
loop_
_entity.id
_entity.type
_entity.pdbx_description
1 polymer ?
#
loop_
_entity_poly.entity_id
_entity_poly.type
_entity_poly.pdbx_seq_one_letter_code
_entity_poly.pdbx_strand_id
1 'polypeptide(L)'
;MKIAMVSLSLSLFMLANPVFSAERCEPFNKPVNAENTPAYQRLIQKSLTEKIALKSIDITQVQGDKDWLVIYAATEVADPGAFFFKNNQFVDVWGGQPDLSEKEQVIKWTRGLHVPDSLAQCFFDTVAIDE
;
A
#
# COMPACT_ATOMS: atom_id res chain seq x y z
N MET A 1 -56.12 -38.41 -11.63
CA MET A 1 -54.92 -38.44 -12.49
C MET A 1 -53.98 -37.36 -11.98
N LYS A 2 -52.78 -37.71 -11.48
CA LYS A 2 -51.86 -36.78 -10.80
C LYS A 2 -50.99 -36.04 -11.83
N ILE A 3 -51.01 -34.71 -11.81
CA ILE A 3 -50.09 -33.88 -12.60
C ILE A 3 -48.84 -33.69 -11.74
N ALA A 4 -47.72 -34.29 -12.15
CA ALA A 4 -46.43 -34.08 -11.52
C ALA A 4 -45.85 -32.76 -12.04
N MET A 5 -45.70 -31.79 -11.14
CA MET A 5 -45.05 -30.51 -11.40
C MET A 5 -43.54 -30.72 -11.22
N VAL A 6 -42.81 -30.84 -12.33
CA VAL A 6 -41.34 -30.94 -12.32
C VAL A 6 -40.79 -29.52 -12.40
N SER A 7 -40.42 -28.96 -11.24
CA SER A 7 -39.74 -27.67 -11.16
C SER A 7 -38.26 -27.86 -11.52
N LEU A 8 -37.87 -27.43 -12.72
CA LEU A 8 -36.49 -27.39 -13.18
C LEU A 8 -35.84 -26.09 -12.65
N SER A 9 -35.29 -26.13 -11.44
CA SER A 9 -34.52 -25.02 -10.87
C SER A 9 -33.11 -25.03 -11.45
N LEU A 10 -32.90 -24.23 -12.51
CA LEU A 10 -31.58 -23.94 -13.07
C LEU A 10 -30.87 -22.94 -12.13
N SER A 11 -30.13 -23.45 -11.16
CA SER A 11 -29.26 -22.63 -10.30
C SER A 11 -28.12 -22.05 -11.14
N LEU A 12 -28.28 -20.79 -11.55
CA LEU A 12 -27.25 -20.01 -12.21
C LEU A 12 -26.13 -19.75 -11.20
N PHE A 13 -25.04 -20.52 -11.32
CA PHE A 13 -23.78 -20.24 -10.64
C PHE A 13 -23.28 -18.86 -11.08
N MET A 14 -23.46 -17.85 -10.23
CA MET A 14 -22.70 -16.60 -10.31
C MET A 14 -21.24 -16.94 -9.96
N LEU A 15 -20.40 -17.12 -10.97
CA LEU A 15 -18.95 -17.15 -10.83
C LEU A 15 -18.49 -15.72 -10.47
N ALA A 16 -18.55 -15.37 -9.19
CA ALA A 16 -17.84 -14.21 -8.68
C ALA A 16 -16.35 -14.55 -8.64
N ASN A 17 -15.58 -14.08 -9.63
CA ASN A 17 -14.13 -14.17 -9.59
C ASN A 17 -13.62 -13.19 -8.52
N PRO A 18 -12.93 -13.65 -7.46
CA PRO A 18 -12.24 -12.77 -6.53
C PRO A 18 -10.93 -12.34 -7.19
N VAL A 19 -11.03 -11.44 -8.15
CA VAL A 19 -9.89 -10.57 -8.50
C VAL A 19 -10.04 -9.31 -7.63
N PHE A 20 -9.10 -8.37 -7.62
CA PHE A 20 -9.21 -7.06 -6.96
C PHE A 20 -8.69 -6.94 -5.51
N SER A 21 -7.40 -7.24 -5.28
CA SER A 21 -6.65 -6.43 -4.31
C SER A 21 -5.55 -5.62 -4.99
N ALA A 22 -4.69 -6.27 -5.80
CA ALA A 22 -3.63 -5.57 -6.55
C ALA A 22 -4.18 -4.53 -7.56
N GLU A 23 -5.26 -4.85 -8.30
CA GLU A 23 -5.89 -3.91 -9.25
C GLU A 23 -6.47 -2.67 -8.55
N ARG A 24 -6.88 -2.76 -7.29
CA ARG A 24 -7.47 -1.61 -6.58
C ARG A 24 -6.43 -0.54 -6.23
N CYS A 25 -5.16 -0.92 -6.19
CA CYS A 25 -4.08 -0.04 -5.78
C CYS A 25 -3.26 0.55 -6.93
N GLU A 26 -3.47 0.04 -8.14
CA GLU A 26 -2.84 0.57 -9.35
C GLU A 26 -3.03 2.09 -9.52
N PRO A 27 -4.22 2.69 -9.29
CA PRO A 27 -4.40 4.14 -9.44
C PRO A 27 -3.55 4.98 -8.48
N PHE A 28 -3.10 4.41 -7.36
CA PHE A 28 -2.26 5.08 -6.38
C PHE A 28 -0.77 4.95 -6.70
N ASN A 29 -0.37 3.95 -7.49
CA ASN A 29 1.03 3.75 -7.84
C ASN A 29 1.59 4.96 -8.59
N LYS A 30 2.77 5.40 -8.18
CA LYS A 30 3.55 6.43 -8.86
C LYS A 30 4.72 5.77 -9.57
N PRO A 31 5.14 6.31 -10.72
CA PRO A 31 6.29 5.75 -11.44
C PRO A 31 7.55 5.81 -10.57
N VAL A 32 8.37 4.76 -10.67
CA VAL A 32 9.73 4.69 -10.15
C VAL A 32 10.66 4.46 -11.33
N ASN A 33 11.39 5.50 -11.72
CA ASN A 33 12.26 5.52 -12.89
C ASN A 33 13.37 6.58 -12.72
N ALA A 34 14.28 6.65 -13.69
CA ALA A 34 15.44 7.53 -13.62
C ALA A 34 15.10 9.03 -13.42
N GLU A 35 13.92 9.48 -13.82
CA GLU A 35 13.49 10.88 -13.69
C GLU A 35 13.04 11.23 -12.27
N ASN A 36 12.25 10.36 -11.64
CA ASN A 36 11.61 10.65 -10.34
C ASN A 36 12.32 10.03 -9.13
N THR A 37 13.06 8.92 -9.30
CA THR A 37 13.78 8.26 -8.20
C THR A 37 14.68 9.21 -7.40
N PRO A 38 15.46 10.12 -8.01
CA PRO A 38 16.28 11.05 -7.24
C PRO A 38 15.48 11.99 -6.33
N ALA A 39 14.23 12.32 -6.69
CA ALA A 39 13.37 13.16 -5.86
C ALA A 39 12.89 12.39 -4.62
N TYR A 40 12.46 11.14 -4.78
CA TYR A 40 12.06 10.26 -3.68
C TYR A 40 13.22 9.97 -2.73
N GLN A 41 14.40 9.64 -3.26
CA GLN A 41 15.60 9.44 -2.45
C GLN A 41 15.95 10.68 -1.62
N ARG A 42 15.78 11.89 -2.19
CA ARG A 42 16.01 13.15 -1.44
C ARG A 42 14.98 13.38 -0.32
N LEU A 43 13.74 12.93 -0.49
CA LEU A 43 12.73 13.01 0.57
C LEU A 43 13.14 12.10 1.74
N ILE A 44 13.54 10.86 1.46
CA ILE A 44 14.02 9.92 2.49
C ILE A 44 15.32 10.39 3.12
N GLN A 45 16.31 10.80 2.35
CA GLN A 45 17.59 11.29 2.90
C GLN A 45 17.37 12.46 3.88
N LYS A 46 16.39 13.33 3.62
CA LYS A 46 16.04 14.44 4.51
C LYS A 46 15.29 14.01 5.77
N SER A 47 14.63 12.85 5.78
CA SER A 47 13.94 12.33 6.96
C SER A 47 14.86 11.56 7.90
N LEU A 48 16.04 11.13 7.42
CA LEU A 48 17.00 10.39 8.22
C LEU A 48 17.91 11.33 9.02
N THR A 49 18.35 10.87 10.20
CA THR A 49 19.33 11.60 11.01
C THR A 49 20.74 11.39 10.45
N GLU A 50 21.03 10.18 9.98
CA GLU A 50 22.28 9.82 9.35
C GLU A 50 22.40 10.39 7.93
N LYS A 51 23.59 10.88 7.59
CA LYS A 51 23.90 11.30 6.23
C LYS A 51 24.30 10.09 5.39
N ILE A 52 23.34 9.45 4.75
CA ILE A 52 23.58 8.37 3.78
C ILE A 52 23.63 8.89 2.35
N ALA A 53 24.24 8.14 1.42
CA ALA A 53 24.28 8.52 0.01
C ALA A 53 22.93 8.27 -0.67
N LEU A 54 22.50 9.14 -1.61
CA LEU A 54 21.23 8.91 -2.32
C LEU A 54 21.18 7.53 -3.01
N LYS A 55 22.32 7.09 -3.57
CA LYS A 55 22.44 5.79 -4.25
C LYS A 55 22.33 4.57 -3.33
N SER A 56 22.44 4.72 -2.01
CA SER A 56 22.22 3.63 -1.03
C SER A 56 20.77 3.56 -0.54
N ILE A 57 19.89 4.42 -1.07
CA ILE A 57 18.44 4.38 -0.84
C ILE A 57 17.80 3.69 -2.04
N ASP A 58 17.34 2.46 -1.84
CA ASP A 58 16.64 1.70 -2.87
C ASP A 58 15.13 1.94 -2.76
N ILE A 59 14.51 2.43 -3.83
CA ILE A 59 13.07 2.73 -3.88
C ILE A 59 12.37 1.59 -4.60
N THR A 60 11.60 0.80 -3.86
CA THR A 60 10.94 -0.39 -4.43
C THR A 60 9.56 -0.07 -4.98
N GLN A 61 8.82 0.81 -4.30
CA GLN A 61 7.48 1.23 -4.72
C GLN A 61 7.17 2.63 -4.21
N VAL A 62 6.28 3.33 -4.90
CA VAL A 62 5.73 4.60 -4.45
C VAL A 62 4.24 4.61 -4.69
N GLN A 63 3.46 5.02 -3.69
CA GLN A 63 2.03 5.24 -3.78
C GLN A 63 1.69 6.68 -3.39
N GLY A 64 0.64 7.27 -3.94
CA GLY A 64 0.23 8.61 -3.56
C GLY A 64 -1.18 8.99 -3.96
N ASP A 65 -1.80 9.80 -3.12
CA ASP A 65 -3.14 10.37 -3.28
C ASP A 65 -3.12 11.83 -2.82
N LYS A 66 -3.61 12.75 -3.66
CA LYS A 66 -3.59 14.21 -3.39
C LYS A 66 -2.20 14.71 -2.99
N ASP A 67 -2.05 15.19 -1.75
CA ASP A 67 -0.83 15.71 -1.16
C ASP A 67 0.00 14.65 -0.40
N TRP A 68 -0.45 13.39 -0.39
CA TRP A 68 0.22 12.30 0.29
C TRP A 68 1.08 11.45 -0.64
N LEU A 69 2.20 10.99 -0.09
CA LEU A 69 3.12 10.06 -0.72
C LEU A 69 3.56 9.01 0.31
N VAL A 70 3.55 7.74 -0.07
CA VAL A 70 4.13 6.62 0.67
C VAL A 70 5.26 6.06 -0.19
N ILE A 71 6.48 6.12 0.32
CA ILE A 71 7.68 5.66 -0.37
C ILE A 71 8.19 4.41 0.35
N TYR A 72 8.19 3.28 -0.35
CA TYR A 72 8.73 2.02 0.16
C TYR A 72 10.20 1.96 -0.21
N ALA A 73 11.06 1.84 0.79
CA ALA A 73 12.50 1.90 0.55
C ALA A 73 13.31 1.08 1.53
N ALA A 74 14.42 0.57 1.04
CA ALA A 74 15.50 0.00 1.85
C ALA A 74 16.65 1.02 1.94
N THR A 75 17.34 1.03 3.07
CA THR A 75 18.52 1.87 3.29
C THR A 75 19.65 1.02 3.86
N GLU A 76 20.88 1.52 3.80
CA GLU A 76 22.03 0.82 4.40
C GLU A 76 22.08 0.90 5.93
N VAL A 77 21.21 1.70 6.56
CA VAL A 77 21.22 1.97 8.01
C VAL A 77 20.01 1.41 8.74
N ALA A 78 18.94 1.03 8.02
CA ALA A 78 17.71 0.55 8.59
C ALA A 78 17.02 -0.45 7.66
N ASP A 79 16.24 -1.35 8.26
CA ASP A 79 15.40 -2.31 7.55
C ASP A 79 14.42 -1.59 6.60
N PRO A 80 13.94 -2.28 5.55
CA PRO A 80 12.97 -1.71 4.62
C PRO A 80 11.73 -1.17 5.34
N GLY A 81 11.28 0.01 4.94
CA GLY A 81 10.14 0.69 5.55
C GLY A 81 9.31 1.48 4.55
N ALA A 82 8.10 1.82 4.98
CA ALA A 82 7.19 2.70 4.26
C ALA A 82 7.23 4.10 4.88
N PHE A 83 7.82 5.06 4.16
CA PHE A 83 7.97 6.44 4.60
C PHE A 83 6.79 7.27 4.13
N PHE A 84 6.07 7.89 5.06
CA PHE A 84 4.90 8.71 4.79
C PHE A 84 5.27 10.18 4.71
N PHE A 85 4.83 10.84 3.64
CA PHE A 85 5.01 12.26 3.42
C PHE A 85 3.69 12.94 3.10
N LYS A 86 3.52 14.16 3.60
CA LYS A 86 2.43 15.07 3.24
C LYS A 86 3.00 16.39 2.77
N ASN A 87 2.65 16.84 1.57
CA ASN A 87 3.25 18.03 0.95
C ASN A 87 4.79 17.99 0.94
N ASN A 88 5.37 16.82 0.64
CA ASN A 88 6.82 16.56 0.67
C ASN A 88 7.50 16.74 2.05
N GLN A 89 6.73 16.82 3.14
CA GLN A 89 7.25 16.83 4.50
C GLN A 89 7.09 15.44 5.11
N PHE A 90 8.16 14.96 5.77
CA PHE A 90 8.13 13.67 6.46
C PHE A 90 7.11 13.72 7.60
N VAL A 91 6.27 12.69 7.69
CA VAL A 91 5.25 12.55 8.73
C VAL A 91 5.65 11.45 9.70
N ASP A 92 5.82 10.23 9.18
CA ASP A 92 6.18 9.06 9.98
C ASP A 92 6.71 7.94 9.08
N VAL A 93 7.23 6.86 9.68
CA VAL A 93 7.68 5.66 8.98
C VAL A 93 7.07 4.42 9.62
N TRP A 94 6.58 3.50 8.78
CA TRP A 94 6.17 2.17 9.22
C TRP A 94 7.26 1.14 8.89
N GLY A 95 7.61 0.33 9.87
CA GLY A 95 8.50 -0.82 9.71
C GLY A 95 7.79 -2.13 10.07
N GLY A 96 8.22 -3.22 9.44
CA GLY A 96 7.66 -4.55 9.64
C GLY A 96 6.44 -4.85 8.77
N GLN A 97 6.05 -6.12 8.76
CA GLN A 97 4.93 -6.65 7.99
C GLN A 97 3.82 -7.07 8.96
N PRO A 98 2.64 -6.45 8.91
CA PRO A 98 1.51 -6.86 9.75
C PRO A 98 0.84 -8.12 9.20
N ASP A 99 0.26 -8.92 10.08
CA ASP A 99 -0.66 -9.99 9.71
C ASP A 99 -2.00 -9.42 9.18
N LEU A 100 -2.73 -10.19 8.38
CA LEU A 100 -4.05 -9.80 7.88
C LEU A 100 -5.04 -9.45 9.00
N SER A 101 -4.96 -10.09 10.17
CA SER A 101 -5.80 -9.80 11.34
C SER A 101 -5.51 -8.43 11.97
N GLU A 102 -4.32 -7.86 11.75
CA GLU A 102 -3.91 -6.56 12.28
C GLU A 102 -4.43 -5.38 11.44
N LYS A 103 -5.21 -5.65 10.39
CA LYS A 103 -5.76 -4.63 9.48
C LYS A 103 -6.37 -3.44 10.18
N GLU A 104 -7.24 -3.68 11.17
CA GLU A 104 -7.92 -2.59 11.86
C GLU A 104 -6.93 -1.69 12.60
N GLN A 105 -5.90 -2.26 13.22
CA GLN A 105 -4.86 -1.52 13.92
C GLN A 105 -4.04 -0.65 12.96
N VAL A 106 -3.64 -1.20 11.82
CA VAL A 106 -2.84 -0.46 10.82
C VAL A 106 -3.67 0.66 10.18
N ILE A 107 -4.92 0.40 9.85
CA ILE A 107 -5.85 1.42 9.33
C ILE A 107 -6.11 2.50 10.38
N LYS A 108 -6.21 2.14 11.66
CA LYS A 108 -6.37 3.11 12.75
C LYS A 108 -5.11 3.99 12.90
N TRP A 109 -3.92 3.42 12.80
CA TRP A 109 -2.66 4.16 12.84
C TRP A 109 -2.54 5.15 11.68
N THR A 110 -2.76 4.71 10.44
CA THR A 110 -2.71 5.58 9.24
C THR A 110 -3.74 6.72 9.30
N ARG A 111 -4.94 6.46 9.83
CA ARG A 111 -5.95 7.51 10.10
C ARG A 111 -5.50 8.52 11.14
N GLY A 112 -4.77 8.07 12.16
CA GLY A 112 -4.14 8.96 13.15
C GLY A 112 -3.16 9.94 12.51
N LEU A 113 -2.51 9.55 11.41
CA LEU A 113 -1.67 10.42 10.58
C LEU A 113 -2.47 11.28 9.59
N HIS A 114 -3.78 11.05 9.45
CA HIS A 114 -4.67 11.66 8.46
C HIS A 114 -4.36 11.26 7.00
N VAL A 115 -3.83 10.05 6.79
CA VAL A 115 -3.69 9.46 5.45
C VAL A 115 -5.09 9.19 4.86
N PRO A 116 -5.34 9.44 3.56
CA PRO A 116 -6.61 9.11 2.92
C PRO A 116 -6.93 7.62 3.04
N ASP A 117 -8.19 7.28 3.36
CA ASP A 117 -8.60 5.89 3.61
C ASP A 117 -8.25 4.93 2.45
N SER A 118 -8.36 5.38 1.21
CA SER A 118 -8.02 4.56 0.03
C SER A 118 -6.52 4.29 -0.07
N LEU A 119 -5.68 5.27 0.26
CA LEU A 119 -4.23 5.10 0.30
C LEU A 119 -3.81 4.24 1.50
N ALA A 120 -4.46 4.40 2.66
CA ALA A 120 -4.24 3.56 3.84
C ALA A 120 -4.56 2.09 3.57
N GLN A 121 -5.67 1.82 2.86
CA GLN A 121 -6.05 0.48 2.44
C GLN A 121 -4.99 -0.13 1.50
N CYS A 122 -4.50 0.65 0.53
CA CYS A 122 -3.47 0.18 -0.38
C CYS A 122 -2.11 -0.05 0.28
N PHE A 123 -1.78 0.80 1.26
CA PHE A 123 -0.61 0.57 2.09
C PHE A 123 -0.70 -0.77 2.81
N PHE A 124 -1.81 -1.03 3.51
CA PHE A 124 -2.00 -2.30 4.20
C PHE A 124 -1.90 -3.49 3.25
N ASP A 125 -2.60 -3.45 2.12
CA ASP A 125 -2.59 -4.52 1.12
C ASP A 125 -1.20 -4.74 0.49
N THR A 126 -0.28 -3.77 0.61
CA THR A 126 1.11 -3.86 0.12
C THR A 126 2.04 -4.49 1.15
N VAL A 127 1.87 -4.18 2.44
CA VAL A 127 2.79 -4.63 3.50
C VAL A 127 2.35 -5.89 4.24
N ALA A 128 1.05 -6.19 4.20
CA ALA A 128 0.51 -7.31 4.95
C ALA A 128 0.93 -8.67 4.36
N ILE A 129 1.11 -9.64 5.25
CA ILE A 129 1.39 -11.03 4.91
C ILE A 129 0.23 -11.92 5.41
N ASP A 130 0.00 -13.02 4.71
CA ASP A 130 -0.90 -14.10 5.15
C ASP A 130 -0.02 -15.15 5.82
N GLU A 131 -0.13 -15.33 7.13
CA GLU A 131 0.66 -16.30 7.91
C GLU A 131 0.07 -17.72 7.91
#